data_AF-A0A661VL69-F1
#
_entry.id   AF-A0A661VL69-F1
#
_cell.length_a   1.000
_cell.length_b   1.000
_cell.length_c   1.000
_cell.angle_alpha   90.00
_cell.angle_beta   90.00
_cell.angle_gamma   90.00
#
_symmetry.space_group_name_H-M   'P 1'
#
loop_
_entity.id
_entity.type
_entity.pdbx_description
1 polymer ?
#
loop_
_entity_poly.entity_id
_entity_poly.type
_entity_poly.pdbx_seq_one_letter_code
_entity_poly.pdbx_strand_id
1 'polypeptide(L)' 'MADRKGKYTTISIPRELYERVERIIEDTGFRSPTEYIVYLTRQAVTAIEADRRLIYSLPYMISGEEET' A
#
# COMPACT_ATOMS: atom_id res chain seq x y z
N MET A 1 -13.07 -25.15 -12.40
CA MET A 1 -11.76 -24.64 -11.91
C MET A 1 -11.87 -23.13 -11.82
N ALA A 2 -11.79 -22.54 -10.63
CA ALA A 2 -12.03 -21.11 -10.44
C ALA A 2 -10.96 -20.28 -11.15
N ASP A 3 -11.43 -19.42 -12.04
CA ASP A 3 -10.68 -18.50 -12.89
C ASP A 3 -9.68 -17.67 -12.06
N ARG A 4 -8.38 -17.78 -12.34
CA ARG A 4 -7.32 -17.01 -11.64
C ARG A 4 -7.16 -15.59 -12.21
N LYS A 5 -8.08 -15.15 -13.06
CA LYS A 5 -8.04 -13.88 -13.78
C LYS A 5 -8.54 -12.77 -12.85
N GLY A 6 -7.68 -12.34 -11.94
CA GLY A 6 -8.01 -11.28 -10.98
C GLY A 6 -7.24 -11.31 -9.67
N LYS A 7 -6.26 -12.21 -9.51
CA LYS A 7 -5.51 -12.32 -8.24
C LYS A 7 -4.58 -11.14 -7.96
N TYR A 8 -4.18 -10.41 -9.00
CA TYR A 8 -3.20 -9.34 -8.90
C TYR A 8 -3.67 -8.12 -9.67
N THR A 9 -3.44 -6.96 -9.09
CA THR A 9 -3.66 -5.66 -9.73
C THR A 9 -2.29 -5.01 -9.96
N THR A 10 -2.18 -4.25 -11.05
CA THR A 10 -0.98 -3.44 -11.33
C THR A 10 -1.21 -2.05 -10.76
N ILE A 11 -0.31 -1.62 -9.88
CA ILE A 11 -0.32 -0.25 -9.34
C ILE A 11 0.82 0.55 -9.99
N SER A 12 0.51 1.77 -10.39
CA SER A 12 1.55 2.72 -10.81
C SER A 12 2.15 3.36 -9.57
N ILE A 13 3.44 3.17 -9.37
CA ILE A 13 4.21 3.72 -8.25
C ILE A 13 5.38 4.54 -8.81
N PRO A 14 5.71 5.71 -8.23
CA PRO A 14 6.90 6.45 -8.63
C PRO A 14 8.13 5.56 -8.52
N ARG A 15 8.93 5.51 -9.59
CA ARG A 15 10.11 4.65 -9.67
C ARG A 15 11.07 4.89 -8.51
N GLU A 16 11.29 6.15 -8.15
CA GLU A 16 12.15 6.52 -7.02
C GLU A 16 11.69 5.91 -5.69
N LEU A 17 10.37 5.81 -5.49
CA LEU A 17 9.82 5.24 -4.25
C LEU A 17 10.03 3.73 -4.24
N TYR A 18 9.83 3.06 -5.37
CA TYR A 18 10.11 1.64 -5.51
C TYR A 18 11.59 1.32 -5.26
N GLU A 19 12.51 2.09 -5.84
CA GLU A 19 13.95 1.93 -5.65
C GLU A 19 14.39 2.20 -4.21
N ARG A 20 13.80 3.18 -3.53
CA ARG A 20 14.05 3.41 -2.10
C ARG A 20 13.57 2.24 -1.25
N VAL A 21 12.40 1.70 -1.55
CA VAL A 21 11.87 0.52 -0.86
C VAL A 21 12.80 -0.67 -1.06
N GLU A 22 13.28 -0.90 -2.28
CA GLU A 22 14.24 -1.96 -2.58
C GLU A 22 15.48 -1.89 -1.69
N ARG A 23 16.11 -0.72 -1.59
CA ARG A 23 17.29 -0.53 -0.71
C ARG A 23 16.99 -0.75 0.77
N ILE A 24 15.82 -0.32 1.24
CA ILE A 24 15.43 -0.48 2.66
C ILE A 24 15.27 -1.96 3.02
N ILE A 25 14.82 -2.79 2.08
CA ILE A 25 14.49 -4.20 2.37
C ILE A 25 15.66 -5.17 2.13
N GLU A 26 16.79 -4.74 1.58
CA GLU A 26 17.93 -5.61 1.22
C GLU A 26 18.40 -6.53 2.35
N ASP A 27 18.36 -6.08 3.62
CA ASP A 27 18.80 -6.85 4.79
C ASP A 27 17.66 -7.41 5.66
N THR A 28 16.40 -7.27 5.22
CA THR A 28 15.22 -7.58 6.04
C THR A 28 14.65 -8.98 5.83
N GLY A 29 15.15 -9.72 4.84
CA GLY A 29 14.70 -11.07 4.49
C GLY A 29 13.50 -11.15 3.56
N PHE A 30 12.98 -10.01 3.07
CA PHE A 30 11.99 -10.00 1.99
C PHE A 30 12.62 -10.38 0.66
N ARG A 31 11.92 -11.17 -0.17
CA ARG A 31 12.45 -11.63 -1.46
C ARG A 31 12.24 -10.61 -2.58
N SER A 32 11.36 -9.63 -2.38
CA SER A 32 11.10 -8.58 -3.36
C SER A 32 10.42 -7.35 -2.73
N PRO A 33 10.54 -6.17 -3.35
CA PRO A 33 9.80 -4.96 -2.95
C PRO A 33 8.28 -5.19 -2.98
N THR A 34 7.79 -5.96 -3.97
CA THR A 34 6.37 -6.32 -4.07
C THR A 34 5.89 -7.12 -2.86
N GLU A 35 6.68 -8.09 -2.38
CA GLU A 35 6.33 -8.87 -1.18
C GLU A 35 6.19 -7.98 0.06
N TYR A 36 7.12 -7.03 0.22
CA TYR A 36 7.07 -6.05 1.28
C TYR A 36 5.84 -5.13 1.18
N ILE A 37 5.54 -4.59 -0.01
CA ILE A 37 4.36 -3.73 -0.23
C ILE A 37 3.06 -4.49 0.06
N VAL A 38 2.97 -5.76 -0.32
CA VAL A 38 1.81 -6.61 -0.01
C VAL A 38 1.67 -6.81 1.49
N TYR A 39 2.78 -7.06 2.20
CA TYR A 39 2.78 -7.17 3.66
C TYR A 39 2.28 -5.88 4.32
N LEU A 40 2.83 -4.72 3.95
CA LEU A 40 2.41 -3.42 4.47
C LEU A 40 0.92 -3.15 4.21
N THR A 41 0.45 -3.41 2.99
CA THR A 41 -0.96 -3.23 2.62
C THR A 41 -1.86 -4.07 3.52
N ARG A 42 -1.50 -5.33 3.79
CA ARG A 42 -2.28 -6.19 4.70
C ARG A 42 -2.34 -5.63 6.11
N GLN A 43 -1.21 -5.20 6.66
CA GLN A 43 -1.17 -4.62 8.00
C GLN A 43 -2.04 -3.34 8.09
N ALA A 44 -1.93 -2.47 7.09
CA ALA A 44 -2.74 -1.25 7.01
C ALA A 44 -4.24 -1.55 6.92
N VAL A 45 -4.64 -2.51 6.07
CA VAL A 45 -6.05 -2.92 5.94
C VAL A 45 -6.57 -3.50 7.26
N THR A 46 -5.83 -4.41 7.90
CA THR A 46 -6.24 -4.97 9.20
C THR A 46 -6.39 -3.89 10.27
N ALA A 47 -5.50 -2.90 10.30
CA ALA A 47 -5.61 -1.77 11.23
C ALA A 47 -6.85 -0.91 10.93
N ILE A 48 -7.13 -0.62 9.66
CA ILE A 48 -8.29 0.16 9.23
C ILE A 48 -9.62 -0.60 9.47
N GLU A 49 -9.64 -1.91 9.28
CA GLU A 49 -10.82 -2.73 9.58
C GLU A 49 -11.12 -2.76 11.08
N ALA A 50 -10.08 -2.76 11.92
CA ALA A 50 -10.21 -2.67 13.36
C ALA A 50 -10.67 -1.27 13.83
N ASP A 51 -10.17 -0.21 13.18
CA ASP A 51 -10.59 1.17 13.43
C ASP A 51 -10.73 1.95 12.12
N ARG A 52 -11.98 2.03 11.63
CA ARG A 52 -12.33 2.69 10.36
C ARG A 52 -12.02 4.19 10.35
N ARG A 53 -11.72 4.81 11.49
CA ARG A 53 -11.30 6.23 11.55
C ARG A 53 -9.88 6.45 11.04
N LEU A 54 -9.03 5.42 11.03
CA LEU A 54 -7.63 5.50 10.58
C LEU A 54 -7.48 5.76 9.08
N ILE A 55 -8.48 5.40 8.27
CA ILE A 55 -8.45 5.72 6.83
C ILE A 55 -8.60 7.23 6.59
N TYR A 56 -9.32 7.93 7.48
CA TYR A 56 -9.61 9.36 7.36
C TYR A 56 -8.52 10.25 7.98
N SER A 57 -7.59 9.70 8.77
CA SER A 57 -6.44 10.44 9.28
C SER A 57 -5.27 10.53 8.30
N LEU A 58 -5.36 9.87 7.14
CA LEU A 58 -4.37 10.01 6.08
C LEU A 58 -4.58 11.36 5.36
N PRO A 59 -3.51 12.16 5.17
CA PRO A 59 -3.58 13.57 4.76
C PRO A 59 -4.17 13.83 3.36
N TYR A 60 -4.51 12.78 2.60
CA TYR A 60 -4.98 12.89 1.22
C TYR A 60 -6.51 13.02 1.06
N MET A 61 -7.27 13.20 2.14
CA MET A 61 -8.68 13.63 2.06
C MET A 61 -8.96 15.06 2.59
N ILE A 62 -7.93 15.84 2.93
CA ILE A 62 -8.09 17.28 3.25
C ILE A 62 -7.64 18.13 2.06
N SER A 63 -8.20 17.82 0.88
CA SER A 63 -8.07 18.68 -0.30
C SER A 63 -9.33 18.55 -1.15
N GLY A 64 -10.48 18.71 -0.50
CA GLY A 64 -11.80 18.73 -1.14
C GLY A 64 -12.84 19.56 -0.39
N GLU A 65 -12.49 20.19 0.73
CA GLU A 65 -13.35 21.16 1.43
C GLU A 65 -12.54 22.41 1.78
N GLU A 66 -12.15 23.17 0.75
CA GLU A 66 -12.05 24.62 0.87
C GLU A 66 -12.92 25.21 -0.25
N GLU A 67 -14.03 25.84 0.15
CA GLU A 67 -14.85 26.91 -0.46
C GLU A 67 -14.88 27.01 -2.01
N THR A 68 -16.04 26.98 -2.68
CA THR A 68 -17.21 27.87 -2.53
C THR A 68 -18.53 27.26 -3.02
#